data_AF-A0A915D7T7-F1
#
_entry.id   AF-A0A915D7T7-F1
#
_cell.length_a   1.000
_cell.length_b   1.000
_cell.length_c   1.000
_cell.angle_alpha   90.00
_cell.angle_beta   90.00
_cell.angle_gamma   90.00
#
_symmetry.space_group_name_H-M   'P 1'
#
loop_
_entity.id
_entity.type
_entity.pdbx_description
1 polymer ?
#
loop_
_entity_poly.entity_id
_entity_poly.type
_entity_poly.pdbx_seq_one_letter_code
_entity_poly.pdbx_strand_id
1 'polypeptide(L)'
;MHLPADIGDYTDFYSSLHHATNVGIMFRGKENALLENWKWVPVGYHGRASSVVVSGTPITRPWVNARLMELLNLRLHPANWWILSWKWHSLSAVQPLN
;
A
#
# COMPACT_ATOMS: atom_id res chain seq x y z
N MET A 1 2.55 17.51 17.25
CA MET A 1 1.47 16.70 16.63
C MET A 1 1.75 15.24 16.95
N HIS A 2 0.73 14.45 17.28
CA HIS A 2 0.83 13.03 17.60
C HIS A 2 -0.16 12.23 16.75
N LEU A 3 -0.05 10.89 16.75
CA LEU A 3 -1.12 10.05 16.21
C LEU A 3 -2.40 10.24 17.01
N PRO A 4 -3.59 10.27 16.37
CA PRO A 4 -4.85 10.53 17.06
C PRO A 4 -5.41 9.32 17.82
N ALA A 5 -4.85 8.13 17.60
CA ALA A 5 -5.24 6.88 18.27
C ALA A 5 -4.05 5.91 18.29
N ASP A 6 -4.10 4.95 19.20
CA ASP A 6 -3.26 3.75 19.11
C ASP A 6 -3.87 2.79 18.08
N ILE A 7 -3.05 2.35 17.13
CA ILE A 7 -3.52 1.59 15.97
C ILE A 7 -3.17 0.13 16.20
N GLY A 8 -4.16 -0.68 16.59
CA GLY A 8 -3.99 -2.13 16.69
C GLY A 8 -3.76 -2.76 15.32
N ASP A 9 -4.77 -2.69 14.46
CA ASP A 9 -4.73 -3.20 13.08
C ASP A 9 -4.90 -2.10 12.05
N TYR A 10 -4.14 -2.19 10.96
CA TYR A 10 -4.27 -1.33 9.80
C TYR A 10 -4.63 -2.18 8.59
N THR A 11 -5.76 -1.87 7.93
CA THR A 11 -6.20 -2.55 6.70
C THR A 11 -6.24 -1.57 5.56
N ASP A 12 -5.72 -1.97 4.41
CA ASP A 12 -5.74 -1.17 3.19
C ASP A 12 -6.62 -1.82 2.12
N PHE A 13 -7.54 -1.04 1.56
CA PHE A 13 -8.50 -1.51 0.57
C PHE A 13 -8.11 -1.05 -0.84
N TYR A 14 -8.49 -1.87 -1.83
CA TYR A 14 -8.22 -1.65 -3.24
C TYR A 14 -9.47 -1.21 -4.01
N SER A 15 -10.26 -0.30 -3.43
CA SER A 15 -11.64 -0.01 -3.86
C SER A 15 -11.79 1.11 -4.91
N SER A 16 -10.70 1.67 -5.42
CA SER A 16 -10.78 2.67 -6.50
C SER A 16 -10.81 1.98 -7.88
N LEU A 17 -11.96 2.03 -8.56
CA LEU A 17 -12.15 1.41 -9.87
C LEU A 17 -11.14 1.88 -10.91
N HIS A 18 -10.93 3.19 -11.01
CA HIS A 18 -9.98 3.77 -11.96
C HIS A 18 -8.54 3.36 -11.63
N HIS A 19 -8.17 3.35 -10.33
CA HIS A 19 -6.85 2.90 -9.92
C HIS A 19 -6.64 1.42 -10.27
N ALA A 20 -7.60 0.56 -9.92
CA ALA A 20 -7.58 -0.87 -10.22
C ALA A 20 -7.50 -1.15 -11.73
N THR A 21 -8.26 -0.40 -12.51
CA THR A 21 -8.29 -0.51 -13.98
C THR A 21 -6.95 -0.09 -14.57
N ASN A 22 -6.39 1.05 -14.18
CA ASN A 22 -5.12 1.55 -14.71
C ASN A 22 -3.96 0.61 -14.41
N VAL A 23 -3.87 0.12 -13.16
CA VAL A 23 -2.88 -0.90 -12.78
C VAL A 23 -3.11 -2.18 -13.60
N GLY A 24 -4.35 -2.62 -13.70
CA GLY A 24 -4.74 -3.76 -14.52
C GLY A 24 -4.29 -3.69 -15.97
N ILE A 25 -4.50 -2.55 -16.62
CA ILE A 25 -4.09 -2.30 -18.00
C ILE A 25 -2.58 -2.49 -18.17
N MET A 26 -1.77 -1.96 -17.24
CA MET A 26 -0.31 -2.09 -17.30
C MET A 26 0.16 -3.54 -17.19
N PHE A 27 -0.52 -4.37 -16.41
CA PHE A 27 -0.11 -5.76 -16.18
C PHE A 27 -0.75 -6.78 -17.13
N ARG A 28 -1.98 -6.54 -17.58
CA ARG A 28 -2.83 -7.54 -18.26
C ARG A 28 -3.51 -7.01 -19.54
N GLY A 29 -3.30 -5.74 -19.90
CA GLY A 29 -3.95 -5.10 -21.04
C GLY A 29 -5.38 -4.62 -20.75
N LYS A 30 -5.97 -3.91 -21.73
CA LYS A 30 -7.28 -3.23 -21.58
C LYS A 30 -8.45 -4.19 -21.38
N GLU A 31 -8.44 -5.33 -22.05
CA GLU A 31 -9.55 -6.29 -22.02
C GLU A 31 -9.66 -7.01 -20.67
N ASN A 32 -8.53 -7.24 -20.00
CA ASN A 32 -8.44 -8.02 -18.75
C ASN A 32 -7.97 -7.15 -17.55
N ALA A 33 -8.36 -5.87 -17.55
CA ALA A 33 -7.89 -4.91 -16.58
C ALA A 33 -8.28 -5.27 -15.14
N LEU A 34 -9.52 -5.67 -14.88
CA LEU A 34 -9.95 -6.06 -13.53
C LEU A 34 -9.89 -7.57 -13.35
N LEU A 35 -9.48 -8.02 -12.16
CA LEU A 35 -9.64 -9.41 -11.76
C LEU A 35 -11.13 -9.68 -11.49
N GLU A 36 -11.54 -10.93 -11.72
CA GLU A 36 -12.95 -11.36 -11.64
C GLU A 36 -13.59 -11.01 -10.30
N ASN A 37 -12.87 -11.21 -9.19
CA ASN A 37 -13.36 -10.97 -7.84
C ASN A 37 -13.55 -9.49 -7.48
N TRP A 38 -12.91 -8.56 -8.20
CA TRP A 38 -12.79 -7.15 -7.77
C TRP A 38 -14.16 -6.46 -7.63
N LYS A 39 -15.13 -6.82 -8.47
CA LYS A 39 -16.48 -6.24 -8.43
C LYS A 39 -17.39 -6.85 -7.36
N TRP A 40 -16.99 -7.97 -6.76
CA TRP A 40 -17.85 -8.76 -5.87
C TRP A 40 -17.44 -8.66 -4.41
N VAL A 41 -16.17 -8.39 -4.15
CA VAL A 41 -15.62 -8.25 -2.79
C VAL A 41 -14.74 -7.01 -2.74
N PRO A 42 -14.82 -6.17 -1.69
CA PRO A 42 -13.87 -5.09 -1.48
C PRO A 42 -12.50 -5.70 -1.13
N VAL A 43 -11.69 -5.98 -2.17
CA VAL A 43 -10.36 -6.56 -2.00
C VAL A 43 -9.54 -5.65 -1.10
N GLY A 44 -8.92 -6.24 -0.08
CA GLY A 44 -8.08 -5.54 0.87
C GLY A 44 -7.03 -6.47 1.47
N TYR A 45 -6.08 -5.89 2.20
CA TYR A 45 -4.99 -6.63 2.83
C TYR A 45 -4.57 -5.99 4.16
N HIS A 46 -3.93 -6.78 5.01
CA HIS A 46 -3.37 -6.30 6.26
C HIS A 46 -2.13 -5.45 5.98
N GLY A 47 -2.19 -4.19 6.35
CA GLY A 47 -1.04 -3.29 6.39
C GLY A 47 -0.27 -3.41 7.70
N ARG A 48 0.83 -2.66 7.82
CA ARG A 48 1.68 -2.65 9.01
C ARG A 48 1.35 -1.45 9.92
N ALA A 49 0.61 -1.70 10.99
CA ALA A 49 0.21 -0.65 11.95
C ALA A 49 1.41 0.09 12.57
N SER A 50 2.47 -0.64 12.92
CA SER A 50 3.67 -0.09 13.56
C SER A 50 4.44 0.96 12.74
N SER A 51 4.11 1.12 11.45
CA SER A 51 4.76 2.08 10.55
C SER A 51 3.84 3.24 10.12
N VAL A 52 2.64 3.34 10.69
CA VAL A 52 1.79 4.52 10.49
C VAL A 52 2.36 5.67 11.31
N VAL A 53 2.63 6.80 10.66
CA VAL A 53 3.26 7.97 11.29
C VAL A 53 2.45 9.24 11.01
N VAL A 54 2.59 10.23 11.89
CA VAL A 54 1.92 11.52 11.74
C VAL A 54 2.50 12.31 10.57
N SER A 55 1.70 13.20 9.99
CA SER A 55 2.16 14.13 8.96
C SER A 55 3.40 14.91 9.40
N GLY A 56 4.38 15.04 8.49
CA GLY A 56 5.66 15.70 8.74
C GLY A 56 6.79 14.78 9.24
N THR A 57 6.51 13.52 9.59
CA THR A 57 7.56 12.54 9.92
C THR A 57 8.42 12.24 8.69
N PRO A 58 9.76 12.42 8.75
CA PRO A 58 10.65 12.05 7.65
C PRO A 58 10.60 10.55 7.34
N ILE A 59 10.54 10.20 6.05
CA ILE A 59 10.55 8.80 5.59
C ILE A 59 11.87 8.51 4.88
N THR A 60 12.65 7.58 5.43
CA THR A 60 13.91 7.14 4.82
C THR A 60 13.64 6.18 3.65
N ARG A 61 14.33 6.38 2.52
CA ARG A 61 14.24 5.48 1.36
C ARG A 61 14.63 4.05 1.77
N PRO A 62 13.77 3.04 1.54
CA PRO A 62 14.06 1.68 1.97
C PRO A 62 15.15 1.03 1.12
N TRP A 63 15.92 0.15 1.77
CA TRP A 63 16.79 -0.80 1.10
C TRP A 63 16.02 -2.10 0.90
N VAL A 64 16.10 -2.64 -0.30
CA VAL A 64 15.31 -3.79 -0.72
C VAL A 64 16.19 -4.81 -1.42
N ASN A 65 15.75 -6.06 -1.41
CA ASN A 65 16.21 -7.06 -2.35
C ASN A 65 15.20 -7.11 -3.50
N ALA A 66 15.61 -6.68 -4.69
CA ALA A 66 14.79 -6.68 -5.88
C ALA A 66 15.34 -7.69 -6.88
N ARG A 67 14.47 -8.48 -7.52
CA ARG A 67 14.85 -9.56 -8.44
C ARG A 67 15.86 -9.15 -9.51
N LEU A 68 15.71 -7.95 -10.08
CA LEU A 68 16.66 -7.42 -11.07
C LEU A 68 18.07 -7.23 -10.48
N MET A 69 18.17 -6.78 -9.23
CA MET A 69 19.44 -6.57 -8.54
C MET A 69 20.05 -7.88 -8.04
N GLU A 70 19.22 -8.85 -7.68
CA GLU A 70 19.65 -10.21 -7.38
C GLU A 70 20.34 -10.86 -8.59
N LEU A 71 19.79 -10.69 -9.80
CA LEU A 71 20.40 -11.15 -11.05
C LEU A 71 21.75 -10.47 -11.35
N LEU A 72 22.03 -9.33 -10.72
CA LEU A 72 23.30 -8.59 -10.80
C LEU A 72 24.23 -8.87 -9.62
N ASN A 73 23.95 -9.90 -8.81
CA ASN A 73 24.68 -10.24 -7.58
C ASN A 73 24.71 -9.13 -6.51
N LEU A 74 23.74 -8.20 -6.54
CA LEU A 74 23.58 -7.16 -5.51
C LEU A 74 22.50 -7.61 -4.50
N ARG A 75 22.91 -7.90 -3.26
CA ARG A 75 22.01 -8.48 -2.23
C ARG A 75 21.01 -7.49 -1.63
N LEU A 76 21.41 -6.24 -1.40
CA LEU A 76 20.57 -5.17 -0.87
C LEU A 76 20.95 -3.87 -1.56
N HIS A 77 19.95 -3.10 -1.97
CA HIS A 77 20.15 -1.81 -2.64
C HIS A 77 18.99 -0.85 -2.33
N PRO A 78 19.20 0.48 -2.34
CA PRO A 78 18.11 1.45 -2.29
C PRO A 78 17.02 1.16 -3.33
N ALA A 79 15.75 1.29 -2.94
CA ALA A 79 14.61 1.01 -3.82
C ALA A 79 14.57 1.94 -5.03
N ASN A 80 14.72 1.42 -6.24
CA ASN A 80 14.79 2.21 -7.48
C ASN A 80 13.50 2.99 -7.79
N TRP A 81 12.35 2.38 -7.48
CA TRP A 81 11.04 2.98 -7.65
C TRP A 81 10.43 3.24 -6.28
N TRP A 82 10.28 4.51 -5.91
CA TRP A 82 9.63 4.94 -4.68
C TRP A 82 8.43 5.80 -5.05
N ILE A 83 7.24 5.36 -4.66
CA ILE A 83 5.97 5.93 -5.11
C ILE A 83 5.11 6.35 -3.92
N LEU A 84 4.23 7.33 -4.16
CA LEU A 84 3.17 7.70 -3.24
C LEU A 84 1.84 7.16 -3.76
N SER A 85 1.00 6.71 -2.82
CA SER A 85 -0.40 6.35 -3.10
C SER A 85 -1.31 7.29 -2.31
N TRP A 86 -2.13 8.05 -3.04
CA TRP A 86 -3.12 8.94 -2.43
C TRP A 86 -4.35 8.12 -2.04
N LYS A 87 -4.74 8.23 -0.76
CA LYS A 87 -5.87 7.49 -0.20
C LYS A 87 -6.80 8.44 0.54
N TRP A 88 -8.10 8.19 0.37
CA TRP A 88 -9.10 8.68 1.31
C TRP A 88 -9.16 7.69 2.47
N HIS A 89 -8.81 8.13 3.67
CA HIS A 89 -8.85 7.28 4.86
C HIS A 89 -10.19 7.50 5.58
N SER A 90 -11.07 6.49 5.56
CA SER A 90 -12.08 6.34 6.62
C SER A 90 -11.44 5.51 7.72
N LEU A 91 -10.98 6.16 8.80
CA LEU A 91 -10.53 5.46 10.00
C LEU A 91 -11.75 4.83 10.67
N SER A 92 -11.96 3.52 10.52
CA SER A 92 -12.80 2.76 11.44
C SER A 92 -12.01 2.59 12.74
N ALA A 93 -12.16 3.53 13.67
CA ALA A 93 -11.61 3.44 15.01
C ALA A 93 -12.18 2.20 15.71
N VAL A 94 -11.34 1.22 16.03
CA VAL A 94 -11.68 0.13 16.94
C VAL A 94 -11.20 0.53 18.34
N GLN A 95 -12.20 0.74 19.19
CA GLN A 95 -12.20 0.96 20.65
C GLN A 95 -11.56 2.29 21.15
N PRO A 96 -12.35 3.17 21.81
CA PRO A 96 -11.77 4.24 22.61
C PRO A 96 -10.95 3.63 23.76
N LEU A 97 -9.79 4.21 24.05
CA LEU A 97 -9.05 3.94 25.29
C LEU A 97 -9.93 4.39 26.48
N ASN A 98 -10.07 3.50 27.47
CA ASN A 98 -10.58 3.86 28.80
C ASN A 98 -9.69 4.91 29.47
#